data_AF-A0A1G2VNL2-F1
#
_entry.id   AF-A0A1G2VNL2-F1
#
_cell.length_a   1.000
_cell.length_b   1.000
_cell.length_c   1.000
_cell.angle_alpha   90.00
_cell.angle_beta   90.00
_cell.angle_gamma   90.00
#
_symmetry.space_group_name_H-M   'P 1'
#
loop_
_entity.id
_entity.type
_entity.pdbx_description
1 polymer ?
#
loop_
_entity_poly.entity_id
_entity_poly.type
_entity_poly.pdbx_seq_one_letter_code
_entity_poly.pdbx_strand_id
1 'polypeptide(L)'
;MRKKDFQNWSREKLLHEYKELSKRKKFGIVWEDKTEEVAEQCKTHLPVLKEEKKKVISSNKADIDHVFIQGDNYHALSVLNYTHKKKVDVIFIDPPYNTGSQHWIYNNSYVEKDDRFKHSKWLSFMSK
;
A
#
# COMPACT_ATOMS: atom_id res chain seq x y z
N MET A 1 -23.08 -5.92 -4.81
CA MET A 1 -23.98 -6.15 -3.66
C MET A 1 -24.72 -4.83 -3.38
N ARG A 2 -26.05 -4.80 -3.45
CA ARG A 2 -26.83 -3.56 -3.22
C ARG A 2 -26.65 -3.12 -1.77
N LYS A 3 -26.21 -1.87 -1.55
CA LYS A 3 -26.18 -1.28 -0.20
C LYS A 3 -27.63 -1.19 0.29
N LYS A 4 -27.94 -1.83 1.43
CA LYS A 4 -29.23 -1.64 2.10
C LYS A 4 -29.23 -0.24 2.70
N ASP A 5 -30.31 0.50 2.47
CA ASP A 5 -30.54 1.76 3.14
C ASP A 5 -31.20 1.50 4.50
N PHE A 6 -30.56 1.99 5.56
CA PHE A 6 -30.95 1.77 6.96
C PHE A 6 -31.63 3.00 7.57
N GLN A 7 -31.72 4.13 6.86
CA GLN A 7 -32.19 5.40 7.42
C GLN A 7 -33.63 5.35 7.96
N ASN A 8 -34.50 4.52 7.36
CA ASN A 8 -35.92 4.43 7.71
C ASN A 8 -36.26 3.20 8.56
N TRP A 9 -35.29 2.52 9.17
CA TRP A 9 -35.54 1.31 9.94
C TRP A 9 -35.85 1.63 11.40
N SER A 10 -36.80 0.89 11.98
CA SER A 10 -37.06 0.96 13.42
C SER A 10 -35.86 0.41 14.21
N ARG A 11 -35.66 0.93 15.43
CA ARG A 11 -34.57 0.51 16.33
C ARG A 11 -34.53 -1.01 16.54
N GLU A 12 -35.69 -1.64 16.65
CA GLU A 12 -35.82 -3.09 16.83
C GLU A 12 -35.34 -3.88 15.61
N LYS A 13 -35.71 -3.43 14.40
CA LYS A 13 -35.22 -4.03 13.14
C LYS A 13 -33.70 -3.90 13.01
N LEU A 14 -33.14 -2.76 13.38
CA LEU A 14 -31.69 -2.52 13.36
C LEU A 14 -30.96 -3.44 14.35
N LEU A 15 -31.47 -3.61 15.57
CA LEU A 15 -30.89 -4.51 16.56
C LEU A 15 -30.97 -5.98 16.14
N HIS A 16 -32.07 -6.38 15.51
CA HIS A 16 -32.23 -7.72 14.95
C HIS A 16 -31.20 -7.97 13.83
N GLU A 17 -31.11 -7.08 12.83
CA GLU A 17 -30.13 -7.21 11.74
C GLU A 17 -28.69 -7.16 12.26
N TYR A 18 -28.39 -6.33 13.26
CA TYR A 18 -27.06 -6.30 13.90
C TYR A 18 -26.72 -7.65 14.54
N LYS A 19 -27.66 -8.27 15.28
CA LYS A 19 -27.47 -9.61 15.85
C LYS A 19 -27.29 -10.68 14.77
N GLU A 20 -28.04 -10.60 13.68
CA GLU A 20 -27.90 -11.55 12.56
C GLU A 20 -26.58 -11.37 11.80
N LEU A 21 -26.14 -10.12 11.61
CA LEU A 21 -24.85 -9.80 10.99
C LEU A 21 -23.67 -10.15 11.90
N SER A 22 -23.79 -10.01 13.22
CA SER A 22 -22.74 -10.34 14.17
C SER A 22 -22.54 -11.85 14.34
N LYS A 23 -23.58 -12.65 14.11
CA LYS A 23 -23.51 -14.12 14.03
C LYS A 23 -22.74 -14.62 12.81
N ARG A 24 -22.62 -13.82 11.75
CA ARG A 24 -21.84 -14.21 10.57
C ARG A 24 -20.37 -14.28 10.97
N LYS A 25 -19.69 -15.36 10.56
CA LYS A 25 -18.24 -15.47 10.72
C LYS A 25 -17.60 -14.30 9.98
N LYS A 26 -16.97 -13.41 10.73
CA LYS A 26 -16.15 -12.34 10.18
C LYS A 26 -14.84 -12.95 9.73
N PHE A 27 -14.76 -13.30 8.45
CA PHE A 27 -13.50 -13.69 7.83
C PHE A 27 -12.77 -12.42 7.43
N GLY A 28 -11.55 -12.27 7.93
CA GLY A 28 -10.69 -11.14 7.63
C GLY A 28 -9.30 -11.43 8.17
N ILE A 29 -8.29 -10.93 7.46
CA ILE A 29 -6.93 -10.92 7.98
C ILE A 29 -6.83 -9.67 8.86
N VAL A 30 -6.41 -9.84 10.11
CA VAL A 30 -6.20 -8.75 11.06
C VAL A 30 -4.73 -8.75 11.45
N TRP A 31 -4.12 -7.58 11.41
CA TRP A 31 -2.74 -7.37 11.85
C TRP A 31 -2.63 -6.06 12.61
N GLU A 32 -1.54 -5.92 13.35
CA GLU A 32 -1.19 -4.67 14.00
C GLU A 32 -0.63 -3.71 12.94
N ASP A 33 -1.34 -2.60 12.70
CA ASP A 33 -0.89 -1.56 11.78
C ASP A 33 0.23 -0.75 12.43
N LYS A 34 1.31 -0.57 11.68
CA LYS A 34 2.42 0.29 12.05
C LYS A 34 2.64 1.27 10.90
N THR A 35 2.30 2.52 11.15
CA THR A 35 2.48 3.61 10.19
C THR A 35 3.96 3.81 9.89
N GLU A 36 4.28 3.94 8.61
CA GLU A 36 5.62 4.30 8.15
C GLU A 36 5.80 5.80 8.14
N GLU A 37 7.00 6.25 8.50
CA GLU A 37 7.34 7.67 8.54
C GLU A 37 7.14 8.33 7.17
N VAL A 38 7.53 7.64 6.10
CA VAL A 38 7.37 8.09 4.70
C VAL A 38 5.89 8.31 4.35
N ALA A 39 5.02 7.38 4.76
CA ALA A 39 3.58 7.49 4.51
C ALA A 39 2.94 8.67 5.27
N GLU A 40 3.40 8.94 6.49
CA GLU A 40 2.92 10.08 7.28
C GLU A 40 3.41 11.42 6.70
N GLN A 41 4.68 11.49 6.30
CA GLN A 41 5.25 12.67 5.65
C GLN A 41 4.49 13.03 4.37
N CYS A 42 4.12 12.04 3.55
CA CYS A 42 3.36 12.25 2.33
C CYS A 42 1.95 12.85 2.52
N LYS A 43 1.37 12.80 3.73
CA LYS A 43 0.08 13.45 4.01
C LYS A 43 0.19 14.97 4.06
N THR A 44 1.36 15.48 4.41
CA THR A 44 1.62 16.90 4.64
C THR A 44 2.55 17.50 3.59
N HIS A 45 3.46 16.69 3.04
CA HIS A 45 4.47 17.09 2.08
C HIS A 45 4.31 16.30 0.79
N LEU A 46 4.08 17.00 -0.32
CA LEU A 46 3.97 16.36 -1.63
C LEU A 46 5.37 16.14 -2.22
N PRO A 47 5.73 14.89 -2.59
CA PRO A 47 6.99 14.62 -3.25
C PRO A 47 7.03 15.28 -4.64
N VAL A 48 8.20 15.82 -5.01
CA VAL A 48 8.46 16.44 -6.31
C VAL A 48 9.56 15.66 -7.04
N LEU A 49 9.30 15.27 -8.28
CA LEU A 49 10.30 14.63 -9.12
C LEU A 49 11.23 15.69 -9.71
N LYS A 50 12.54 15.46 -9.57
CA LYS A 50 13.57 16.27 -10.21
C LYS A 50 14.22 15.47 -11.32
N GLU A 51 14.22 16.04 -12.52
CA GLU A 51 14.87 15.43 -13.67
C GLU A 51 16.39 15.56 -13.58
N GLU A 52 17.11 14.45 -13.78
CA GLU A 52 18.57 14.41 -13.81
C GLU A 52 19.08 14.25 -15.25
N LYS A 53 19.22 15.40 -15.93
CA LYS A 53 19.59 15.49 -17.36
C LYS A 53 20.87 14.74 -17.75
N LYS A 54 21.80 14.57 -16.80
CA LYS A 54 23.07 13.87 -17.03
C LYS A 54 22.91 12.36 -17.23
N LYS A 55 21.80 11.77 -16.80
CA LYS A 55 21.54 10.32 -16.86
C LYS A 55 20.56 9.94 -17.99
N VAL A 56 20.19 10.90 -18.84
CA VAL A 56 19.27 10.65 -19.95
C VAL A 56 19.97 9.81 -21.01
N ILE A 57 19.32 8.71 -21.41
CA ILE A 57 19.79 7.82 -22.47
C ILE A 57 18.87 8.03 -23.67
N SER A 58 19.38 8.69 -24.71
CA SER A 58 18.65 8.93 -25.96
C SER A 58 19.03 7.89 -27.01
N SER A 59 18.03 7.24 -27.60
CA SER A 59 18.18 6.36 -28.76
C SER A 59 17.44 6.96 -29.95
N ASN A 60 18.00 6.88 -31.16
CA ASN A 60 17.42 7.44 -32.39
C ASN A 60 16.18 6.68 -32.92
N LYS A 61 15.62 5.74 -32.15
CA LYS A 61 14.48 4.91 -32.56
C LYS A 61 13.27 5.17 -31.66
N ALA A 62 12.27 5.81 -32.27
CA ALA A 62 10.85 5.86 -31.95
C ALA A 62 10.43 6.30 -30.52
N ASP A 63 9.88 7.53 -30.43
CA ASP A 63 8.79 8.13 -29.62
C ASP A 63 8.27 7.50 -28.31
N ILE A 64 8.95 6.53 -27.70
CA ILE A 64 8.53 5.91 -26.44
C ILE A 64 9.47 6.38 -25.33
N ASP A 65 8.91 7.21 -24.45
CA ASP A 65 9.60 7.66 -23.25
C ASP A 65 9.47 6.62 -22.13
N HIS A 66 10.62 6.12 -21.67
CA HIS A 66 10.72 5.28 -20.47
C HIS A 66 11.17 6.12 -19.28
N VAL A 67 10.47 5.99 -18.15
CA VAL A 67 10.76 6.74 -16.94
C VAL A 67 11.43 5.84 -15.90
N PHE A 68 12.61 6.25 -15.44
CA PHE A 68 13.27 5.64 -14.28
C PHE A 68 13.23 6.61 -13.10
N ILE A 69 12.60 6.19 -12.00
CA ILE A 69 12.47 7.00 -10.77
C ILE A 69 13.38 6.41 -9.70
N GLN A 70 14.31 7.21 -9.20
CA GLN A 70 15.17 6.83 -8.07
C GLN A 70 14.61 7.44 -6.78
N GLY A 71 14.31 6.60 -5.79
CA GLY A 71 13.81 7.03 -4.49
C GLY A 71 13.04 5.91 -3.78
N ASP A 72 12.36 6.28 -2.70
CA ASP A 72 11.40 5.41 -2.03
C ASP A 72 10.19 5.14 -2.94
N ASN A 73 9.71 3.90 -2.95
CA ASN A 73 8.61 3.47 -3.82
C ASN A 73 7.28 4.16 -3.46
N TYR A 74 7.02 4.41 -2.18
CA TYR A 74 5.79 5.09 -1.75
C TYR A 74 5.75 6.53 -2.28
N HIS A 75 6.87 7.25 -2.22
CA HIS A 75 6.98 8.59 -2.82
C HIS A 75 6.75 8.57 -4.34
N ALA A 76 7.40 7.64 -5.04
CA ALA A 76 7.26 7.51 -6.49
C ALA A 76 5.82 7.20 -6.90
N LEU A 77 5.18 6.23 -6.23
CA LEU A 77 3.79 5.85 -6.49
C LEU A 77 2.81 6.96 -6.12
N SER A 78 3.07 7.73 -5.06
CA SER A 78 2.27 8.90 -4.71
C SER A 78 2.23 9.91 -5.85
N VAL A 79 3.39 10.26 -6.44
CA VAL A 79 3.43 11.16 -7.61
C VAL A 79 2.76 10.54 -8.84
N LEU A 80 3.04 9.26 -9.12
CA LEU A 80 2.45 8.55 -10.26
C LEU A 80 0.93 8.43 -10.13
N ASN A 81 0.38 8.36 -8.92
CA ASN A 81 -1.07 8.35 -8.70
C ASN A 81 -1.74 9.67 -9.14
N TYR A 82 -1.04 10.80 -9.20
CA TYR A 82 -1.59 12.05 -9.75
C TYR A 82 -1.61 12.05 -11.29
N THR A 83 -0.59 11.48 -11.92
CA THR A 83 -0.35 11.60 -13.38
C THR A 83 -0.82 10.38 -14.19
N HIS A 84 -0.73 9.18 -13.60
CA HIS A 84 -0.92 7.88 -14.22
C HIS A 84 -2.06 7.06 -13.57
N LYS A 85 -2.96 7.71 -12.83
CA LYS A 85 -4.13 7.04 -12.23
C LYS A 85 -4.91 6.25 -13.27
N LYS A 86 -5.05 4.93 -13.06
CA LYS A 86 -5.74 3.99 -13.97
C LYS A 86 -5.16 3.93 -15.39
N LYS A 87 -3.88 4.28 -15.59
CA LYS A 87 -3.18 4.20 -16.88
C LYS A 87 -2.13 3.09 -16.94
N VAL A 88 -2.02 2.26 -15.90
CA VAL A 88 -1.05 1.17 -15.81
C VAL A 88 -1.75 -0.15 -16.10
N ASP A 89 -1.32 -0.84 -17.16
CA ASP A 89 -1.92 -2.12 -17.58
C ASP A 89 -1.40 -3.30 -16.75
N VAL A 90 -0.10 -3.30 -16.43
CA VAL A 90 0.57 -4.40 -15.74
C VAL A 90 1.54 -3.85 -14.69
N ILE A 91 1.53 -4.46 -13.52
CA ILE A 91 2.47 -4.17 -12.43
C ILE A 91 3.22 -5.47 -12.11
N PHE A 92 4.55 -5.42 -12.21
CA PHE A 92 5.44 -6.50 -11.79
C PHE A 92 6.26 -6.02 -10.59
N ILE A 93 6.20 -6.73 -9.47
CA ILE A 93 6.95 -6.41 -8.25
C ILE A 93 7.55 -7.68 -7.65
N ASP A 94 8.73 -7.53 -7.04
CA ASP A 94 9.42 -8.58 -6.29
C ASP A 94 9.70 -8.09 -4.86
N PRO A 95 8.68 -8.05 -3.98
CA PRO A 95 8.83 -7.54 -2.61
C PRO A 95 9.61 -8.55 -1.74
N PRO A 96 10.17 -8.12 -0.59
CA PRO A 96 10.87 -9.04 0.32
C PRO A 96 9.95 -10.17 0.80
N TYR A 97 10.38 -11.43 0.71
CA TYR A 97 9.52 -12.61 0.95
C TYR A 97 9.30 -13.00 2.41
N ASN A 98 9.82 -12.24 3.38
CA ASN A 98 9.65 -12.54 4.83
C ASN A 98 10.04 -14.00 5.19
N THR A 99 11.10 -14.53 4.57
CA THR A 99 11.57 -15.91 4.77
C THR A 99 12.39 -16.09 6.05
N GLY A 100 12.63 -15.01 6.81
CA GLY A 100 13.49 -15.01 7.99
C GLY A 100 15.00 -14.99 7.67
N SER A 101 15.38 -14.78 6.40
CA SER A 101 16.77 -14.47 6.04
C SER A 101 17.14 -13.06 6.54
N GLN A 102 18.36 -12.89 7.05
CA GLN A 102 18.86 -11.71 7.79
C GLN A 102 18.92 -10.38 7.01
N HIS A 103 18.26 -10.27 5.86
CA HIS A 103 18.39 -9.13 4.95
C HIS A 103 17.14 -8.25 4.87
N TRP A 104 16.05 -8.59 5.55
CA TRP A 104 14.86 -7.74 5.59
C TRP A 104 14.94 -6.75 6.76
N ILE A 105 14.99 -5.47 6.41
CA ILE A 105 14.92 -4.34 7.33
C ILE A 105 13.54 -3.68 7.21
N TYR A 106 12.89 -3.43 8.35
CA TYR A 106 11.64 -2.69 8.44
C TYR A 106 11.78 -1.58 9.49
N ASN A 107 11.51 -0.32 9.10
CA ASN A 107 11.61 0.84 9.99
C ASN A 107 12.93 0.89 10.78
N ASN A 108 14.05 0.76 10.05
CA ASN A 108 15.43 0.73 10.57
C ASN A 108 15.78 -0.44 11.52
N SER A 109 14.91 -1.44 11.64
CA SER A 109 15.14 -2.64 12.45
C SER A 109 15.13 -3.90 11.60
N TYR A 110 16.09 -4.80 11.81
CA TYR A 110 16.05 -6.13 11.20
C TYR A 110 14.83 -6.89 11.71
N VAL A 111 14.13 -7.57 10.81
CA VAL A 111 13.07 -8.48 11.21
C VAL A 111 13.63 -9.88 11.31
N GLU A 112 13.77 -10.33 12.55
CA GLU A 112 14.32 -11.64 12.88
C GLU A 112 13.29 -12.75 12.69
N LYS A 113 13.78 -13.99 12.57
CA LYS A 113 12.94 -15.17 12.39
C LYS A 113 11.97 -15.40 13.56
N ASP A 114 12.41 -15.06 14.77
CA ASP A 114 11.69 -15.25 16.03
C ASP A 114 10.86 -14.01 16.44
N ASP A 115 10.79 -12.99 15.58
CA ASP A 115 9.93 -11.83 15.80
C ASP A 115 8.44 -12.24 15.74
N ARG A 116 7.78 -12.14 16.89
CA ARG A 116 6.35 -12.45 17.06
C ARG A 116 5.44 -11.64 16.14
N PHE A 117 5.89 -10.47 15.67
CA PHE A 117 5.12 -9.55 14.84
C PHE A 117 5.56 -9.53 13.38
N LYS A 118 6.43 -10.45 12.92
CA LYS A 118 6.95 -10.45 11.55
C LYS A 118 5.88 -10.41 10.46
N HIS A 119 4.78 -11.13 10.64
CA HIS A 119 3.69 -11.15 9.67
C HIS A 119 2.92 -9.83 9.68
N SER A 120 2.66 -9.27 10.86
CA SER A 120 2.02 -7.96 10.99
C SER A 120 2.87 -6.84 10.39
N LYS A 121 4.19 -6.84 10.65
CA LYS A 121 5.14 -5.87 10.08
C LYS A 121 5.17 -5.93 8.55
N TRP A 122 5.22 -7.14 7.99
CA TRP A 122 5.22 -7.33 6.54
C TRP A 122 3.90 -6.91 5.90
N LEU A 123 2.76 -7.28 6.50
CA LEU A 123 1.44 -6.84 6.03
C LEU A 123 1.29 -5.33 6.14
N SER A 124 1.77 -4.73 7.23
CA SER A 124 1.80 -3.27 7.40
C SER A 124 2.57 -2.61 6.27
N PHE A 125 3.79 -3.08 5.99
CA PHE A 125 4.65 -2.61 4.89
C PHE A 125 3.96 -2.71 3.53
N MET A 126 3.42 -3.88 3.18
CA MET A 126 2.81 -4.10 1.86
C MET A 126 1.45 -3.42 1.68
N SER A 127 0.77 -3.04 2.77
CA SER A 127 -0.58 -2.47 2.72
C SER A 127 -0.62 -0.98 2.42
N LYS A 128 0.51 -0.28 2.55
CA LYS A 128 0.59 1.17 2.34
C LYS A 128 0.71 1.51 0.86
#